data_AF-A0A1F8FLP1-F1
#
_entry.id   AF-A0A1F8FLP1-F1
#
_cell.length_a   1.000
_cell.length_b   1.000
_cell.length_c   1.000
_cell.angle_alpha   90.00
_cell.angle_beta   90.00
_cell.angle_gamma   90.00
#
_symmetry.space_group_name_H-M   'P 1'
#
loop_
_entity.id
_entity.type
_entity.pdbx_description
1 polymer ?
#
loop_
_entity_poly.entity_id
_entity_poly.type
_entity_poly.pdbx_seq_one_letter_code
_entity_poly.pdbx_strand_id
1 'polypeptide(L)'
;MAKSIYKKIEKVVCPILDGEEIHFNATGFGHLIRKLKIRSRNEQKRRFRLIPFAKKIILEAKTIEDYREKKVKKGKIVKEWALVSTFGVLTIKLIIRQEGKGHKHFYGIMQKDTKKSP
;
A
#
# COMPACT_ATOMS: atom_id res chain seq x y z
N MET A 1 -13.14 -5.42 12.64
CA MET A 1 -13.46 -4.26 11.77
C MET A 1 -12.45 -4.05 10.64
N ALA A 2 -11.14 -3.87 10.89
CA ALA A 2 -10.17 -3.60 9.81
C ALA A 2 -10.09 -4.72 8.75
N LYS A 3 -10.07 -5.99 9.17
CA LYS A 3 -10.03 -7.16 8.28
C LYS A 3 -11.26 -7.24 7.37
N SER A 4 -12.45 -6.91 7.88
CA SER A 4 -13.69 -6.96 7.09
C SER A 4 -13.73 -5.84 6.05
N ILE A 5 -13.32 -4.61 6.40
CA ILE A 5 -13.19 -3.51 5.43
C ILE A 5 -12.18 -3.89 4.34
N TYR A 6 -11.00 -4.38 4.73
CA TYR A 6 -9.96 -4.79 3.80
C TYR A 6 -10.45 -5.87 2.81
N LYS A 7 -11.11 -6.91 3.32
CA LYS A 7 -11.63 -8.01 2.49
C LYS A 7 -12.69 -7.54 1.50
N LYS A 8 -13.55 -6.58 1.89
CA LYS A 8 -14.60 -6.02 1.02
C LYS A 8 -14.07 -5.23 -0.17
N ILE A 9 -12.81 -4.77 -0.15
CA ILE A 9 -12.24 -4.04 -1.28
C ILE A 9 -11.96 -5.00 -2.44
N GLU A 10 -11.54 -6.24 -2.14
CA GLU A 10 -11.13 -7.31 -3.09
C GLU A 10 -10.04 -6.89 -4.08
N LYS A 11 -10.37 -5.99 -4.99
CA LYS A 11 -9.49 -5.44 -6.02
C LYS A 11 -9.92 -4.03 -6.44
N VAL A 12 -8.96 -3.24 -6.89
CA VAL A 12 -9.18 -1.87 -7.38
C VAL A 12 -8.35 -1.65 -8.63
N VAL A 13 -8.96 -1.15 -9.71
CA VAL A 13 -8.23 -0.75 -10.92
C VAL A 13 -7.37 0.48 -10.63
N CYS A 14 -6.11 0.46 -11.03
CA CYS A 14 -5.18 1.60 -10.88
C CYS A 14 -4.93 2.24 -12.25
N PRO A 15 -5.49 3.43 -12.55
CA PRO A 15 -5.36 4.05 -13.86
C PRO A 15 -3.92 4.31 -14.30
N ILE A 16 -3.04 4.67 -13.36
CA ILE A 16 -1.65 5.04 -13.65
C ILE A 16 -0.68 3.85 -13.69
N LEU A 17 -1.18 2.63 -13.47
CA LEU A 17 -0.44 1.39 -13.68
C LEU A 17 -1.11 0.62 -14.82
N ASP A 18 -1.25 1.28 -15.96
CA ASP A 18 -1.81 0.72 -17.20
C ASP A 18 -3.22 0.12 -17.04
N GLY A 19 -4.00 0.64 -16.09
CA GLY A 19 -5.33 0.12 -15.78
C GLY A 19 -5.34 -1.27 -15.12
N GLU A 20 -4.21 -1.73 -14.55
CA GLU A 20 -4.14 -3.04 -13.91
C GLU A 20 -4.92 -3.10 -12.59
N GLU A 21 -5.37 -4.31 -12.24
CA GLU A 21 -6.04 -4.59 -10.98
C GLU A 21 -5.05 -4.73 -9.81
N ILE A 22 -5.32 -4.00 -8.73
CA ILE A 22 -4.57 -4.06 -7.47
C ILE A 22 -5.33 -4.92 -6.47
N HIS A 23 -4.79 -6.09 -6.17
CA HIS A 23 -5.45 -7.07 -5.31
C HIS A 23 -5.22 -6.79 -3.82
N PHE A 24 -6.29 -6.91 -3.03
CA PHE A 24 -6.26 -6.81 -1.57
C PHE A 24 -6.22 -8.23 -0.97
N ASN A 25 -5.02 -8.81 -0.89
CA ASN A 25 -4.81 -10.20 -0.48
C ASN A 25 -4.31 -10.35 0.98
N ALA A 26 -4.17 -11.61 1.42
CA ALA A 26 -3.70 -11.93 2.77
C ALA A 26 -2.26 -11.44 3.04
N THR A 27 -1.39 -11.43 2.03
CA THR A 27 -0.01 -10.93 2.14
C THR A 27 0.00 -9.45 2.51
N GLY A 28 -0.78 -8.63 1.81
CA GLY A 28 -0.92 -7.20 2.10
C GLY A 28 -1.46 -6.93 3.50
N PHE A 29 -2.52 -7.64 3.91
CA PHE A 29 -3.08 -7.49 5.25
C PHE A 29 -2.10 -7.94 6.34
N GLY A 30 -1.43 -9.07 6.14
CA GLY A 30 -0.38 -9.56 7.02
C GLY A 30 0.76 -8.53 7.15
N HIS A 31 1.10 -7.86 6.06
CA HIS A 31 2.10 -6.79 6.07
C HIS A 31 1.63 -5.51 6.77
N LEU A 32 0.36 -5.36 7.16
CA LEU A 32 -0.08 -4.32 8.12
C LEU A 32 0.18 -4.72 9.57
N ILE A 33 0.16 -6.02 9.87
CA ILE A 33 0.35 -6.57 11.21
C ILE A 33 1.84 -6.76 11.53
N ARG A 34 2.62 -7.25 10.56
CA ARG A 34 4.05 -7.56 10.71
C ARG A 34 4.88 -7.07 9.53
N LYS A 35 6.13 -6.70 9.78
CA LYS A 35 7.13 -6.48 8.72
C LYS A 35 8.15 -7.61 8.80
N LEU A 36 9.21 -7.39 9.59
CA LEU A 36 10.12 -8.45 10.05
C LEU A 36 9.60 -9.06 11.35
N LYS A 37 9.24 -8.19 12.30
CA LYS A 37 8.58 -8.53 13.58
C LYS A 37 7.12 -8.05 13.58
N ILE A 38 6.34 -8.54 14.55
CA ILE A 38 5.00 -8.04 14.81
C ILE A 38 5.10 -6.56 15.18
N ARG A 39 4.28 -5.72 14.54
CA ARG A 39 4.21 -4.30 14.86
C ARG A 39 3.51 -4.08 16.18
N SER A 40 3.83 -2.99 16.87
CA SER A 40 3.12 -2.60 18.08
C SER A 40 1.62 -2.43 17.80
N ARG A 41 0.77 -2.65 18.82
CA ARG A 41 -0.68 -2.46 18.70
C ARG A 41 -1.04 -1.04 18.22
N ASN A 42 -0.27 -0.04 18.64
CA ASN A 42 -0.47 1.35 18.23
C ASN A 42 -0.15 1.57 16.75
N GLU A 43 0.94 0.99 16.24
CA GLU A 43 1.26 1.08 14.82
C GLU A 43 0.22 0.36 13.96
N GLN A 44 -0.24 -0.83 14.37
CA GLN A 44 -1.31 -1.56 13.68
C GLN A 44 -2.60 -0.73 13.63
N LYS A 45 -3.03 -0.18 14.78
CA LYS A 45 -4.22 0.70 14.85
C LYS A 45 -4.11 1.88 13.90
N ARG A 46 -2.95 2.56 13.86
CA ARG A 46 -2.70 3.69 12.94
C ARG A 46 -2.86 3.25 11.48
N ARG A 47 -2.21 2.16 11.07
CA ARG A 47 -2.31 1.65 9.68
C ARG A 47 -3.72 1.19 9.32
N PHE A 48 -4.43 0.53 10.24
CA PHE A 48 -5.80 0.08 10.01
C PHE A 48 -6.78 1.23 9.78
N ARG A 49 -6.61 2.37 10.46
CA ARG A 49 -7.41 3.57 10.24
C ARG A 49 -7.23 4.16 8.83
N LEU A 50 -6.15 3.82 8.14
CA LEU A 50 -5.86 4.31 6.79
C LEU A 50 -6.44 3.40 5.69
N ILE A 51 -6.81 2.16 5.99
CA ILE A 51 -7.36 1.20 5.01
C ILE A 51 -8.54 1.78 4.20
N PRO A 52 -9.51 2.51 4.80
CA PRO A 52 -10.62 3.09 4.05
C PRO A 52 -10.19 4.04 2.92
N PHE A 53 -9.02 4.67 3.05
CA PHE A 53 -8.48 5.58 2.02
C PHE A 53 -7.82 4.84 0.87
N ALA A 54 -7.45 3.56 1.04
CA ALA A 54 -6.65 2.82 0.07
C ALA A 54 -7.31 2.75 -1.32
N LYS A 55 -8.63 2.48 -1.36
CA LYS A 55 -9.39 2.45 -2.62
C LYS A 55 -9.34 3.80 -3.33
N LYS A 56 -9.57 4.89 -2.60
CA LYS A 56 -9.56 6.24 -3.15
C LYS A 56 -8.18 6.63 -3.68
N ILE A 57 -7.12 6.34 -2.91
CA ILE A 57 -5.72 6.61 -3.31
C ILE A 57 -5.39 5.89 -4.62
N ILE A 58 -5.78 4.63 -4.78
CA ILE A 58 -5.47 3.85 -6.00
C ILE A 58 -6.25 4.38 -7.21
N LEU A 59 -7.54 4.68 -7.05
CA LEU A 59 -8.40 5.16 -8.14
C LEU A 59 -8.02 6.56 -8.62
N GLU A 60 -7.64 7.44 -7.71
CA GLU A 60 -7.42 8.86 -8.00
C GLU A 60 -5.93 9.25 -8.12
N ALA A 61 -5.01 8.28 -8.00
CA ALA A 61 -3.59 8.55 -8.14
C ALA A 61 -3.29 9.13 -9.52
N LYS A 62 -2.49 10.20 -9.55
CA LYS A 62 -2.03 10.88 -10.78
C LYS A 62 -0.58 10.59 -11.11
N THR A 63 0.23 10.30 -10.10
CA THR A 63 1.67 10.08 -10.22
C THR A 63 2.13 8.96 -9.28
N ILE A 64 3.23 8.31 -9.67
CA ILE A 64 3.99 7.41 -8.80
C ILE A 64 5.07 8.25 -8.14
N GLU A 65 5.06 8.33 -6.81
CA GLU A 65 6.06 9.13 -6.07
C GLU A 65 7.43 8.45 -6.03
N ASP A 66 7.44 7.12 -5.93
CA ASP A 66 8.65 6.32 -5.81
C ASP A 66 8.42 4.97 -6.45
N TYR A 67 9.40 4.51 -7.24
CA TYR A 67 9.42 3.18 -7.84
C TYR A 67 10.71 2.48 -7.44
N ARG A 68 10.60 1.23 -6.98
CA ARG A 68 11.74 0.42 -6.60
C ARG A 68 11.64 -0.95 -7.23
N GLU A 69 12.76 -1.41 -7.77
CA GLU A 69 12.93 -2.75 -8.27
C GLU A 69 14.11 -3.42 -7.56
N LYS A 70 13.92 -4.63 -7.06
CA LYS A 70 14.99 -5.41 -6.42
C LYS A 70 14.96 -6.86 -6.87
N LYS A 71 16.13 -7.41 -7.17
CA LYS A 71 16.31 -8.85 -7.32
C LYS A 71 16.40 -9.48 -5.93
N VAL A 72 15.52 -10.44 -5.64
CA VAL A 72 15.53 -11.22 -4.40
C VAL A 72 16.16 -12.59 -4.64
N LYS A 73 16.44 -13.31 -3.55
CA LYS A 73 16.98 -14.69 -3.60
C LYS A 73 16.13 -15.56 -4.54
N LYS A 74 16.79 -16.44 -5.31
CA LYS A 74 16.20 -17.25 -6.40
C LYS A 74 15.85 -16.47 -7.67
N GLY A 75 16.48 -15.31 -7.90
CA GLY A 75 16.39 -14.57 -9.17
C GLY A 75 15.06 -13.86 -9.44
N LYS A 76 14.10 -13.91 -8.49
CA LYS A 76 12.81 -13.22 -8.64
C LYS A 76 13.01 -11.71 -8.53
N ILE A 77 12.28 -10.96 -9.35
CA ILE A 77 12.25 -9.49 -9.28
C ILE A 77 11.04 -9.09 -8.43
N VAL A 78 11.24 -8.18 -7.48
CA VAL A 78 10.17 -7.55 -6.71
C VAL A 78 10.11 -6.07 -7.08
N LYS A 79 8.95 -5.63 -7.53
CA LYS A 79 8.64 -4.25 -7.90
C LYS A 79 7.72 -3.63 -6.85
N GLU A 80 8.01 -2.41 -6.44
CA GLU A 80 7.24 -1.66 -5.46
C GLU A 80 6.96 -0.25 -6.00
N TRP A 81 5.69 0.16 -6.02
CA TRP A 81 5.24 1.51 -6.40
C TRP A 81 4.65 2.20 -5.19
N ALA A 82 5.03 3.46 -4.98
CA ALA A 82 4.45 4.30 -3.96
C ALA A 82 3.49 5.31 -4.57
N LEU A 83 2.25 5.29 -4.08
CA LEU A 83 1.24 6.28 -4.35
C LEU A 83 1.10 7.18 -3.13
N VAL A 84 0.98 8.49 -3.35
CA VAL A 84 0.79 9.46 -2.27
C VAL A 84 -0.41 10.34 -2.55
N SER A 85 -1.23 10.54 -1.53
CA SER A 85 -2.36 11.46 -1.58
C SER A 85 -2.48 12.21 -0.27
N THR A 86 -2.95 13.45 -0.35
CA THR A 86 -3.14 14.35 0.78
C THR A 86 -4.63 14.59 1.00
N PHE A 87 -5.09 14.36 2.24
CA PHE A 87 -6.46 14.57 2.68
C PHE A 87 -6.44 15.60 3.83
N GLY A 88 -6.57 16.89 3.51
CA GLY A 88 -6.37 17.97 4.48
C GLY A 88 -4.93 17.96 5.01
N VAL A 89 -4.77 17.82 6.33
CA VAL A 89 -3.45 17.73 6.99
C VAL A 89 -2.82 16.32 6.96
N LEU A 90 -3.55 15.33 6.44
CA LEU A 90 -3.13 13.93 6.44
C LEU A 90 -2.54 13.54 5.08
N THR A 91 -1.23 13.37 5.01
CA THR A 91 -0.55 12.79 3.84
C THR A 91 -0.37 11.29 4.02
N ILE A 92 -0.88 10.50 3.08
CA ILE A 92 -0.86 9.03 3.13
C ILE A 92 -0.01 8.49 1.98
N LYS A 93 0.92 7.60 2.31
CA LYS A 93 1.67 6.77 1.35
C LYS A 93 1.12 5.36 1.33
N LEU A 94 0.67 4.92 0.16
CA LEU A 94 0.25 3.56 -0.14
C LEU A 94 1.32 2.88 -1.00
N ILE A 95 1.62 1.62 -0.69
CA ILE A 95 2.59 0.81 -1.42
C ILE A 95 1.87 -0.32 -2.14
N ILE A 96 2.10 -0.41 -3.44
CA ILE A 96 1.72 -1.53 -4.30
C ILE A 96 2.97 -2.37 -4.53
N ARG A 97 2.84 -3.69 -4.53
CA ARG A 97 3.93 -4.62 -4.81
C ARG A 97 3.56 -5.62 -5.89
N GLN A 98 4.55 -6.03 -6.69
CA GLN A 98 4.49 -7.18 -7.58
C GLN A 98 5.71 -8.07 -7.36
N GLU A 99 5.51 -9.39 -7.35
CA GLU A 99 6.60 -10.38 -7.26
C GLU A 99 6.63 -11.24 -8.52
N GLY A 100 7.73 -11.19 -9.27
CA GLY A 100 7.87 -11.85 -10.56
C GLY A 100 6.79 -11.39 -11.55
N LYS A 101 6.09 -12.37 -12.15
CA LYS A 101 4.95 -12.15 -13.07
C LYS A 101 3.58 -12.22 -12.36
N GLY A 102 3.55 -12.22 -11.03
CA GLY A 102 2.29 -12.29 -10.27
C GLY A 102 1.47 -10.99 -10.35
N HIS A 103 0.27 -11.00 -9.77
CA HIS A 103 -0.58 -9.82 -9.71
C HIS A 103 0.01 -8.72 -8.82
N LYS A 104 -0.22 -7.46 -9.22
CA LYS A 104 0.01 -6.31 -8.34
C LYS A 104 -0.95 -6.37 -7.17
N HIS A 105 -0.44 -6.14 -5.97
CA HIS A 105 -1.25 -6.19 -4.76
C HIS A 105 -0.92 -5.03 -3.83
N PHE A 106 -1.92 -4.65 -3.04
CA PHE A 106 -1.72 -3.78 -1.90
C PHE A 106 -0.67 -4.41 -0.97
N TYR A 107 0.38 -3.68 -0.63
CA TYR A 107 1.44 -4.17 0.25
C TYR A 107 1.47 -3.41 1.58
N GLY A 108 1.15 -2.12 1.60
CA GLY A 108 1.12 -1.39 2.86
C GLY A 108 0.61 0.03 2.71
N ILE A 109 0.31 0.63 3.87
CA ILE A 109 -0.15 2.02 3.95
C ILE A 109 0.42 2.66 5.21
N MET A 110 0.81 3.93 5.13
CA MET A 110 1.35 4.71 6.25
C MET A 110 1.08 6.20 6.06
N GLN A 111 0.96 6.91 7.16
CA GLN A 111 1.02 8.36 7.15
C GLN A 111 2.47 8.77 6.86
N LYS A 112 2.67 9.74 5.96
CA LYS A 112 3.97 10.41 5.83
C LYS A 112 4.04 11.45 6.93
N ASP A 113 5.18 11.51 7.62
CA ASP A 113 5.45 12.63 8.50
C ASP A 113 5.53 13.88 7.64
N THR A 114 4.65 14.85 7.90
CA THR A 114 4.87 16.21 7.46
C THR A 114 6.15 16.66 8.13
N LYS A 115 7.22 16.93 7.35
CA LYS A 115 8.32 17.73 7.89
C LYS A 115 7.66 18.98 8.47
N LYS A 116 7.82 19.21 9.78
CA LYS A 116 7.61 20.56 10.31
C LYS A 116 8.56 21.44 9.48
N SER A 117 8.02 22.41 8.74
CA SER A 117 8.87 23.50 8.27
C SER A 117 9.57 24.08 9.52
N PRO A 118 10.88 24.38 9.42
CA PRO A 118 11.63 24.96 10.53
C PRO A 118 10.98 26.25 11.04
#